data_AF-A0A956M4P9-F1
#
_entry.id   AF-A0A956M4P9-F1
#
_cell.length_a   1.000
_cell.length_b   1.000
_cell.length_c   1.000
_cell.angle_alpha   90.00
_cell.angle_beta   90.00
_cell.angle_gamma   90.00
#
_symmetry.space_group_name_H-M   'P 1'
#
loop_
_entity.id
_entity.type
_entity.pdbx_description
1 polymer ?
#
loop_
_entity_poly.entity_id
_entity_poly.type
_entity_poly.pdbx_seq_one_letter_code
_entity_poly.pdbx_strand_id
1 'polypeptide(L)'
;MKLRAIGLLLFLFIPLVLVLFLAQPLGAVVSIVLGIILMLGHRFIAQPFSEKHRLERCLWCGRDVAADQAEQIPVVRPNGKITEYQTCRPQDRDCLRRWLGLHRLATQEAFWIRLGIALPLLNLILVDLEREILHRSWMSHAEASLLFRAVIALTVVSVSFFYLTQRPEPDSEWKAPARRFPFPPHNLTLLGAAWTLWIFRIVGIWWLFLVGRTLLTQRGIL
;
A
#
# COMPACT_ATOMS: atom_id res chain seq x y z
N MET A 1 12.37 11.59 -15.94
CA MET A 1 13.22 11.19 -14.78
C MET A 1 12.92 11.96 -13.49
N LYS A 2 12.87 13.31 -13.52
CA LYS A 2 12.61 14.14 -12.33
C LYS A 2 11.35 13.74 -11.53
N LEU A 3 10.24 13.45 -12.21
CA LEU A 3 8.98 13.05 -11.56
C LEU A 3 9.08 11.70 -10.83
N ARG A 4 9.83 10.73 -11.38
CA ARG A 4 10.03 9.43 -10.73
C ARG A 4 10.85 9.55 -9.45
N ALA A 5 11.89 10.38 -9.46
CA ALA A 5 12.70 10.64 -8.27
C ALA A 5 11.87 11.28 -7.16
N ILE A 6 11.05 12.29 -7.49
CA ILE A 6 10.13 12.91 -6.52
C ILE A 6 9.10 11.90 -6.02
N GLY A 7 8.50 11.11 -6.91
CA GLY A 7 7.56 10.06 -6.54
C GLY A 7 8.16 9.02 -5.58
N LEU A 8 9.39 8.58 -5.85
CA LEU A 8 10.13 7.68 -4.96
C LEU A 8 10.41 8.34 -3.61
N LEU A 9 10.87 9.59 -3.59
CA LEU A 9 11.12 10.34 -2.35
C LEU A 9 9.86 10.46 -1.49
N LEU A 10 8.71 10.75 -2.11
CA LEU A 10 7.43 10.79 -1.40
C LEU A 10 7.01 9.39 -0.91
N PHE A 11 7.30 8.34 -1.68
CA PHE A 11 7.03 6.97 -1.27
C PHE A 11 7.85 6.53 -0.05
N LEU A 12 9.07 7.06 0.14
CA LEU A 12 9.95 6.74 1.27
C LEU A 12 9.38 7.14 2.65
N PHE A 13 8.32 7.95 2.70
CA PHE A 13 7.59 8.20 3.95
C PHE A 13 7.01 6.92 4.56
N ILE A 14 6.55 5.98 3.73
CA ILE A 14 5.97 4.71 4.19
C ILE A 14 7.00 3.88 4.97
N PRO A 15 8.18 3.51 4.41
CA PRO A 15 9.17 2.76 5.16
C PRO A 15 9.72 3.54 6.37
N LEU A 16 9.83 4.87 6.30
CA LEU A 16 10.23 5.68 7.45
C LEU A 16 9.25 5.54 8.62
N VAL A 17 7.94 5.62 8.35
CA VAL A 17 6.92 5.43 9.39
C VAL A 17 6.96 4.00 9.96
N LEU A 18 7.18 2.99 9.11
CA LEU A 18 7.34 1.62 9.59
C LEU A 18 8.55 1.46 10.51
N VAL A 19 9.68 2.13 10.22
CA VAL A 19 10.86 2.14 11.10
C VAL A 19 10.53 2.80 12.43
N LEU A 20 9.83 3.95 12.43
CA LEU A 20 9.43 4.61 13.66
C LEU A 20 8.54 3.72 14.54
N PHE A 21 7.57 3.03 13.95
CA PHE A 21 6.66 2.17 14.71
C PHE A 21 7.31 0.86 15.16
N LEU A 22 8.15 0.22 14.33
CA LEU A 22 8.70 -1.11 14.62
C LEU A 22 10.05 -1.10 15.35
N ALA A 23 10.85 -0.05 15.19
CA ALA A 23 12.17 0.05 15.83
C ALA A 23 12.17 1.04 17.00
N GLN A 24 11.19 1.96 17.06
CA GLN A 24 11.04 2.97 18.11
C GLN A 24 12.36 3.68 18.48
N PRO A 25 13.15 4.20 17.51
CA PRO A 25 14.51 4.70 17.78
C PRO A 25 14.55 5.91 18.74
N LEU A 26 13.42 6.58 18.96
CA LEU A 26 13.27 7.74 19.82
C LEU A 26 12.42 7.43 21.07
N GLY A 27 12.17 6.15 21.35
CA GLY A 27 11.17 5.69 22.32
C GLY A 27 9.75 5.63 21.74
N ALA A 28 8.84 4.97 22.44
CA ALA A 28 7.50 4.64 21.94
C ALA A 28 6.67 5.89 21.60
N VAL A 29 6.48 6.80 22.57
CA VAL A 29 5.61 7.98 22.40
C VAL A 29 6.10 8.89 21.28
N VAL A 30 7.38 9.26 21.30
CA VAL A 30 7.94 10.18 20.29
C VAL A 30 7.87 9.55 18.90
N SER A 31 8.20 8.26 18.77
CA SER A 31 8.16 7.58 17.48
C SER A 31 6.72 7.43 16.95
N ILE A 32 5.74 7.16 17.83
CA ILE A 32 4.32 7.11 17.48
C ILE A 32 3.82 8.46 17.00
N VAL A 33 4.05 9.52 17.79
CA VAL A 33 3.61 10.88 17.46
C VAL A 33 4.21 11.34 16.13
N LEU A 34 5.53 11.16 15.94
CA LEU A 34 6.19 11.50 14.68
C LEU A 34 5.66 10.65 13.51
N GLY A 35 5.43 9.36 13.72
CA GLY A 35 4.86 8.50 12.69
C GLY A 35 3.47 8.96 12.24
N ILE A 36 2.59 9.33 13.19
CA ILE A 36 1.26 9.89 12.91
C ILE A 36 1.37 11.22 12.16
N ILE A 37 2.23 12.14 12.62
CA ILE A 37 2.47 13.43 11.95
C ILE A 37 2.95 13.19 10.52
N LEU A 38 3.88 12.28 10.29
CA LEU A 38 4.39 11.94 8.96
C LEU A 38 3.31 11.30 8.08
N MET A 39 2.46 10.42 8.61
CA MET A 39 1.33 9.84 7.86
C MET A 39 0.34 10.92 7.39
N LEU A 40 -0.02 11.84 8.29
CA LEU A 40 -0.91 12.96 7.99
C LEU A 40 -0.25 13.92 7.00
N GLY A 41 0.98 14.35 7.28
CA GLY A 41 1.77 15.25 6.43
C GLY A 41 2.00 14.70 5.03
N HIS A 42 2.34 13.41 4.92
CA HIS A 42 2.48 12.72 3.64
C HIS A 42 1.22 12.85 2.79
N ARG A 43 0.02 12.69 3.38
CA ARG A 43 -1.24 12.86 2.65
C ARG A 43 -1.37 14.26 2.06
N PHE A 44 -1.00 15.31 2.80
CA PHE A 44 -1.08 16.70 2.34
C PHE A 44 -0.09 17.02 1.21
N ILE A 45 1.03 16.30 1.10
CA ILE A 45 2.04 16.52 0.06
C ILE A 45 1.81 15.61 -1.15
N ALA A 46 1.58 14.32 -0.91
CA ALA A 46 1.45 13.30 -1.95
C ALA A 46 0.14 13.42 -2.73
N GLN A 47 -0.97 13.82 -2.08
CA GLN A 47 -2.25 13.97 -2.77
C GLN A 47 -2.20 15.09 -3.84
N PRO A 48 -1.78 16.33 -3.54
CA PRO A 48 -1.66 17.37 -4.57
C PRO A 48 -0.67 17.02 -5.68
N PHE A 49 0.47 16.41 -5.32
CA PHE A 49 1.44 15.92 -6.32
C PHE A 49 0.79 14.89 -7.26
N SER A 50 0.10 13.90 -6.70
CA SER A 50 -0.64 12.91 -7.49
C SER A 50 -1.71 13.56 -8.36
N GLU A 51 -2.43 14.55 -7.85
CA GLU A 51 -3.51 15.21 -8.59
C GLU A 51 -2.99 15.98 -9.79
N LYS A 52 -1.86 16.68 -9.61
CA LYS A 52 -1.17 17.44 -10.64
C LYS A 52 -0.66 16.53 -11.75
N HIS A 53 -0.02 15.41 -11.40
CA HIS A 53 0.68 14.54 -12.35
C HIS A 53 -0.11 13.27 -12.75
N ARG A 54 -1.42 13.18 -12.43
CA ARG A 54 -2.24 11.97 -12.71
C ARG A 54 -2.41 11.65 -14.20
N LEU A 55 -2.29 12.67 -15.05
CA LEU A 55 -2.40 12.58 -16.52
C LEU A 55 -1.04 12.60 -17.22
N GLU A 56 0.05 12.57 -16.46
CA GLU A 56 1.41 12.53 -17.00
C GLU A 56 2.06 11.16 -16.77
N ARG A 57 1.43 10.31 -15.96
CA ARG A 57 2.00 9.06 -15.47
C ARG A 57 1.01 7.91 -15.57
N CYS A 58 1.51 6.75 -15.98
CA CYS A 58 0.76 5.51 -15.96
C CYS A 58 0.53 5.04 -14.52
N LEU A 59 -0.74 4.84 -14.14
CA LEU A 59 -1.14 4.34 -12.83
C LEU A 59 -0.62 2.92 -12.53
N TRP A 60 -0.50 2.08 -13.56
CA TRP A 60 0.06 0.72 -13.42
C TRP A 60 1.60 0.72 -13.29
N CYS A 61 2.34 1.13 -14.33
CA CYS A 61 3.80 0.98 -14.36
C CYS A 61 4.58 2.19 -13.81
N GLY A 62 3.92 3.31 -13.52
CA GLY A 62 4.53 4.53 -12.97
C GLY A 62 5.42 5.33 -13.92
N ARG A 63 5.51 4.91 -15.19
CA ARG A 63 6.26 5.61 -16.24
C ARG A 63 5.53 6.89 -16.68
N ASP A 64 6.31 7.85 -17.14
CA ASP A 64 5.80 9.07 -17.80
C ASP A 64 5.16 8.64 -19.13
N VAL A 65 3.97 9.15 -19.46
CA VAL A 65 3.20 8.77 -20.67
C VAL A 65 2.81 10.02 -21.44
N ALA A 66 3.06 10.03 -22.75
CA ALA A 66 2.58 11.08 -23.64
C ALA A 66 1.08 10.94 -23.89
N ALA A 67 0.36 12.04 -24.06
CA ALA A 67 -1.10 12.04 -24.12
C ALA A 67 -1.69 11.17 -25.24
N ASP A 68 -0.99 11.08 -26.39
CA ASP A 68 -1.35 10.24 -27.55
C ASP A 68 -1.16 8.73 -27.30
N GLN A 69 -0.31 8.39 -26.33
CA GLN A 69 0.03 7.03 -25.90
C GLN A 69 -0.65 6.63 -24.59
N ALA A 70 -1.65 7.39 -24.14
CA ALA A 70 -2.37 7.13 -22.90
C ALA A 70 -3.77 6.59 -23.17
N GLU A 71 -4.21 5.71 -22.29
CA GLU A 71 -5.63 5.33 -22.17
C GLU A 71 -6.14 5.83 -20.83
N GLN A 72 -7.21 6.64 -20.87
CA GLN A 72 -7.79 7.23 -19.68
C GLN A 72 -8.72 6.24 -18.99
N ILE A 73 -8.58 6.14 -17.68
CA ILE A 73 -9.36 5.25 -16.82
C ILE A 73 -10.09 6.06 -15.75
N PRO A 74 -11.44 5.93 -15.64
CA PRO A 74 -12.18 6.58 -14.58
C PRO A 74 -11.95 5.84 -13.26
N VAL A 75 -11.59 6.58 -12.20
CA VAL A 75 -11.48 6.04 -10.84
C VAL A 75 -12.42 6.83 -9.93
N VAL A 76 -13.38 6.14 -9.31
CA VAL A 76 -14.30 6.75 -8.35
C VAL A 76 -13.60 6.93 -7.00
N ARG A 77 -13.49 8.18 -6.57
CA ARG A 77 -12.92 8.52 -5.26
C ARG A 77 -13.87 8.20 -4.10
N PRO A 78 -13.38 8.16 -2.85
CA PRO A 78 -14.23 7.98 -1.67
C PRO A 78 -15.39 8.97 -1.57
N ASN A 79 -15.19 10.22 -2.01
CA ASN A 79 -16.24 11.26 -2.04
C ASN A 79 -17.21 11.15 -3.22
N GLY A 80 -17.16 10.05 -4.00
CA GLY A 80 -17.99 9.84 -5.17
C GLY A 80 -17.53 10.57 -6.45
N LYS A 81 -16.56 11.49 -6.36
CA LYS A 81 -16.03 12.19 -7.53
C LYS A 81 -15.28 11.23 -8.44
N ILE A 82 -15.65 11.19 -9.72
CA ILE A 82 -14.88 10.48 -10.74
C ILE A 82 -13.64 11.29 -11.06
N THR A 83 -12.47 10.64 -11.04
CA THR A 83 -11.20 11.25 -11.44
C THR A 83 -10.54 10.38 -12.49
N GLU A 84 -10.14 11.00 -13.58
CA GLU A 84 -9.41 10.35 -14.65
C GLU A 84 -7.94 10.17 -14.27
N TYR A 85 -7.46 8.95 -14.44
CA TYR A 85 -6.05 8.59 -14.43
C TYR A 85 -5.68 8.03 -15.80
N GLN A 86 -4.39 7.80 -16.04
CA GLN A 86 -3.94 7.20 -17.29
C GLN A 86 -3.29 5.84 -17.05
N THR A 87 -3.41 4.97 -18.04
CA THR A 87 -2.55 3.80 -18.22
C THR A 87 -1.77 3.94 -19.52
N CYS A 88 -0.61 3.29 -19.61
CA CYS A 88 0.07 3.18 -20.90
C CYS A 88 -0.89 2.50 -21.89
N ARG A 89 -0.89 2.98 -23.12
CA ARG A 89 -1.53 2.36 -24.28
C ARG A 89 -0.48 1.57 -25.08
N PRO A 90 0.05 0.42 -24.59
CA PRO A 90 0.87 -0.41 -25.47
C PRO A 90 -0.05 -1.11 -26.47
N GLN A 91 0.52 -1.52 -27.61
CA GLN A 91 -0.11 -2.42 -28.57
C GLN A 91 -0.74 -3.68 -27.92
N ASP A 92 -0.26 -4.09 -26.72
CA ASP A 92 -0.73 -5.27 -25.96
C ASP A 92 -1.71 -5.01 -24.79
N ARG A 93 -2.15 -3.76 -24.53
CA ARG A 93 -3.07 -3.39 -23.40
C ARG A 93 -2.74 -3.98 -22.01
N ASP A 94 -1.51 -4.43 -21.80
CA ASP A 94 -1.13 -5.25 -20.65
C ASP A 94 -1.22 -4.49 -19.31
N CYS A 95 -0.93 -3.19 -19.34
CA CYS A 95 -1.04 -2.31 -18.17
C CYS A 95 -2.49 -2.12 -17.72
N LEU A 96 -3.41 -1.89 -18.67
CA LEU A 96 -4.83 -1.75 -18.38
C LEU A 96 -5.40 -3.06 -17.83
N ARG A 97 -5.10 -4.17 -18.50
CA ARG A 97 -5.55 -5.51 -18.10
C ARG A 97 -5.19 -5.84 -16.65
N ARG A 98 -3.93 -5.62 -16.28
CA ARG A 98 -3.44 -5.87 -14.91
C ARG A 98 -4.00 -4.88 -13.90
N TRP A 99 -4.17 -3.61 -14.29
CA TRP A 99 -4.83 -2.61 -13.45
C TRP A 99 -6.27 -3.02 -13.11
N LEU A 100 -7.05 -3.45 -14.11
CA LEU A 100 -8.42 -3.92 -13.91
C LEU A 100 -8.49 -5.14 -13.00
N GLY A 101 -7.58 -6.11 -13.18
CA GLY A 101 -7.48 -7.27 -12.28
C GLY A 101 -7.20 -6.87 -10.83
N LEU A 102 -6.25 -5.96 -10.60
CA LEU A 102 -5.98 -5.40 -9.27
C LEU A 102 -7.18 -4.64 -8.70
N HIS A 103 -7.81 -3.79 -9.52
CA HIS A 103 -8.97 -3.01 -9.13
C HIS A 103 -10.13 -3.91 -8.70
N ARG A 104 -10.41 -4.96 -9.47
CA ARG A 104 -11.44 -5.96 -9.17
C ARG A 104 -11.17 -6.66 -7.85
N LEU A 105 -9.98 -7.23 -7.66
CA LEU A 105 -9.60 -7.89 -6.40
C LEU A 105 -9.74 -6.92 -5.22
N ALA A 106 -9.15 -5.73 -5.35
CA ALA A 106 -9.14 -4.74 -4.29
C ALA A 106 -10.57 -4.34 -3.90
N THR A 107 -11.46 -4.11 -4.86
CA THR A 107 -12.84 -3.72 -4.58
C THR A 107 -13.68 -4.86 -3.99
N GLN A 108 -13.47 -6.10 -4.44
CA GLN A 108 -14.15 -7.28 -3.88
C GLN A 108 -13.70 -7.55 -2.43
N GLU A 109 -12.40 -7.53 -2.20
CA GLU A 109 -11.78 -7.87 -0.92
C GLU A 109 -11.49 -6.64 -0.05
N ALA A 110 -12.15 -5.50 -0.34
CA ALA A 110 -11.85 -4.21 0.26
C ALA A 110 -11.91 -4.24 1.79
N PHE A 111 -12.90 -4.94 2.34
CA PHE A 111 -13.08 -5.10 3.77
C PHE A 111 -11.90 -5.85 4.39
N TRP A 112 -11.55 -7.02 3.85
CA TRP A 112 -10.50 -7.87 4.36
C TRP A 112 -9.12 -7.23 4.24
N ILE A 113 -8.83 -6.55 3.14
CA ILE A 113 -7.53 -5.87 2.99
C ILE A 113 -7.42 -4.70 3.97
N ARG A 114 -8.50 -3.94 4.19
CA ARG A 114 -8.51 -2.86 5.20
C ARG A 114 -8.31 -3.43 6.60
N LEU A 115 -8.97 -4.53 6.93
CA LEU A 115 -8.84 -5.20 8.22
C LEU A 115 -7.40 -5.69 8.45
N GLY A 116 -6.82 -6.37 7.44
CA GLY A 116 -5.46 -6.87 7.45
C GLY A 116 -4.37 -5.80 7.53
N ILE A 117 -4.69 -4.53 7.22
CA ILE A 117 -3.77 -3.40 7.36
C ILE A 117 -4.02 -2.62 8.65
N ALA A 118 -5.28 -2.26 8.92
CA ALA A 118 -5.64 -1.35 10.01
C ALA A 118 -5.55 -2.00 11.39
N LEU A 119 -6.03 -3.25 11.54
CA LEU A 119 -6.02 -3.93 12.84
C LEU A 119 -4.60 -4.14 13.41
N PRO A 120 -3.63 -4.74 12.68
CA PRO A 120 -2.30 -4.92 13.24
C PRO A 120 -1.63 -3.59 13.60
N LEU A 121 -1.87 -2.53 12.82
CA LEU A 121 -1.33 -1.20 13.12
C LEU A 121 -1.92 -0.63 14.40
N LEU A 122 -3.25 -0.69 14.55
CA LEU A 122 -3.93 -0.23 15.76
C LEU A 122 -3.46 -1.03 16.97
N ASN A 123 -3.34 -2.35 16.84
CA ASN A 123 -2.83 -3.23 17.87
C ASN A 123 -1.43 -2.81 18.35
N LEU A 124 -0.51 -2.57 17.41
CA LEU A 124 0.85 -2.14 17.71
C LEU A 124 0.86 -0.82 18.50
N ILE A 125 0.12 0.19 18.01
CA ILE A 125 0.02 1.50 18.67
C ILE A 125 -0.56 1.37 20.08
N LEU A 126 -1.64 0.61 20.24
CA LEU A 126 -2.29 0.43 21.55
C LEU A 126 -1.37 -0.26 22.56
N VAL A 127 -0.68 -1.33 22.16
CA VAL A 127 0.28 -2.03 23.03
C VAL A 127 1.38 -1.10 23.50
N ASP A 128 1.92 -0.29 22.58
CA ASP A 128 2.99 0.65 22.91
C ASP A 128 2.52 1.78 23.83
N LEU A 129 1.30 2.30 23.62
CA LEU A 129 0.71 3.32 24.49
C LEU A 129 0.34 2.77 25.87
N GLU A 130 -0.24 1.57 25.95
CA GLU A 130 -0.54 0.92 27.23
C GLU A 130 0.73 0.66 28.03
N ARG A 131 1.79 0.16 27.38
CA ARG A 131 3.08 -0.05 28.02
C ARG A 131 3.65 1.25 28.60
N GLU A 132 3.55 2.35 27.88
CA GLU A 132 4.12 3.62 28.34
C GLU A 132 3.26 4.30 29.41
N ILE A 133 1.94 4.36 29.22
CA ILE A 133 1.01 5.13 30.06
C ILE A 133 0.58 4.33 31.30
N LEU A 134 0.30 3.05 31.11
CA LEU A 134 -0.26 2.19 32.15
C LEU A 134 0.79 1.26 32.78
N HIS A 135 2.03 1.27 32.27
CA HIS A 135 3.11 0.38 32.68
C HIS A 135 2.71 -1.11 32.67
N ARG A 136 1.73 -1.46 31.83
CA ARG A 136 1.23 -2.82 31.61
C ARG A 136 0.83 -2.94 30.15
N SER A 137 1.03 -4.11 29.57
CA SER A 137 0.50 -4.43 28.26
C SER A 137 0.15 -5.92 28.21
N TRP A 138 -0.89 -6.28 27.47
CA TRP A 138 -1.33 -7.66 27.32
C TRP A 138 -0.39 -8.49 26.42
N MET A 139 0.49 -7.82 25.67
CA MET A 139 1.59 -8.43 24.91
C MET A 139 2.81 -7.52 24.94
N SER A 140 3.99 -8.10 24.73
CA SER A 140 5.22 -7.35 24.52
C SER A 140 5.23 -6.65 23.16
N HIS A 141 6.02 -5.58 23.03
CA HIS A 141 6.25 -4.91 21.75
C HIS A 141 6.80 -5.87 20.67
N ALA A 142 7.64 -6.84 21.07
CA ALA A 142 8.20 -7.83 20.16
C ALA A 142 7.11 -8.74 19.58
N GLU A 143 6.17 -9.21 20.40
CA GLU A 143 5.02 -10.02 19.96
C GLU A 143 4.07 -9.20 19.09
N ALA A 144 3.76 -7.96 19.48
CA ALA A 144 2.94 -7.05 18.68
C ALA A 144 3.56 -6.79 17.30
N SER A 145 4.88 -6.56 17.25
CA SER A 145 5.64 -6.37 16.02
C SER A 145 5.67 -7.63 15.16
N LEU A 146 5.79 -8.82 15.76
CA LEU A 146 5.75 -10.09 15.05
C LEU A 146 4.37 -10.31 14.40
N LEU A 147 3.30 -10.10 15.15
CA LEU A 147 1.93 -10.17 14.67
C LEU A 147 1.68 -9.16 13.55
N PHE A 148 2.13 -7.91 13.74
CA PHE A 148 2.03 -6.85 12.74
C PHE A 148 2.68 -7.28 11.43
N ARG A 149 3.94 -7.74 11.48
CA ARG A 149 4.68 -8.17 10.29
C ARG A 149 4.00 -9.35 9.61
N ALA A 150 3.53 -10.34 10.38
CA ALA A 150 2.87 -11.53 9.85
C ALA A 150 1.58 -11.18 9.08
N VAL A 151 0.67 -10.44 9.73
CA VAL A 151 -0.64 -10.11 9.14
C VAL A 151 -0.49 -9.18 7.93
N ILE A 152 0.36 -8.14 8.04
CA ILE A 152 0.62 -7.24 6.92
C ILE A 152 1.24 -8.00 5.75
N ALA A 153 2.26 -8.81 6.01
CA ALA A 153 2.95 -9.57 4.96
C ALA A 153 2.01 -10.56 4.26
N LEU A 154 1.22 -11.33 5.01
CA LEU A 154 0.21 -12.22 4.42
C LEU A 154 -0.78 -11.45 3.55
N THR A 155 -1.28 -10.32 4.04
CA THR A 155 -2.24 -9.48 3.32
C THR A 155 -1.65 -8.96 2.00
N VAL A 156 -0.49 -8.30 2.04
CA VAL A 156 0.08 -7.65 0.86
C VAL A 156 0.65 -8.65 -0.14
N VAL A 157 1.24 -9.77 0.33
CA VAL A 157 1.72 -10.85 -0.55
C VAL A 157 0.53 -11.49 -1.26
N SER A 158 -0.55 -11.82 -0.53
CA SER A 158 -1.77 -12.38 -1.12
C SER A 158 -2.34 -11.48 -2.21
N VAL A 159 -2.53 -10.18 -1.92
CA VAL A 159 -3.00 -9.20 -2.92
C VAL A 159 -2.08 -9.14 -4.14
N SER A 160 -0.77 -9.20 -3.93
CA SER A 160 0.23 -9.12 -5.00
C SER A 160 0.27 -10.35 -5.92
N PHE A 161 -0.30 -11.49 -5.53
CA PHE A 161 -0.39 -12.68 -6.37
C PHE A 161 -1.81 -12.88 -6.90
N PHE A 162 -2.83 -12.78 -6.05
CA PHE A 162 -4.21 -13.06 -6.42
C PHE A 162 -4.82 -12.06 -7.39
N TYR A 163 -4.24 -10.88 -7.60
CA TYR A 163 -4.75 -9.99 -8.65
C TYR A 163 -4.57 -10.58 -10.06
N LEU A 164 -3.60 -11.49 -10.23
CA LEU A 164 -3.33 -12.17 -11.50
C LEU A 164 -4.38 -13.22 -11.84
N THR A 165 -5.11 -13.73 -10.85
CA THR A 165 -6.19 -14.71 -11.07
C THR A 165 -7.49 -14.03 -11.49
N GLN A 166 -7.59 -12.72 -11.31
CA GLN A 166 -8.74 -11.95 -11.74
C GLN A 166 -8.76 -11.85 -13.25
N ARG A 167 -9.79 -12.42 -13.87
CA ARG A 167 -10.07 -12.21 -15.29
C ARG A 167 -10.70 -10.82 -15.45
N PRO A 168 -10.09 -9.90 -16.21
CA PRO A 168 -10.78 -8.68 -16.59
C PRO A 168 -11.98 -9.07 -17.44
N GLU A 169 -13.15 -8.50 -17.14
CA GLU A 169 -14.33 -8.67 -17.98
C GLU A 169 -14.11 -7.91 -19.31
N PRO A 170 -14.80 -8.27 -20.41
CA PRO A 170 -14.59 -7.67 -21.72
C PRO A 170 -14.81 -6.15 -21.73
N ASP A 171 -14.38 -5.49 -22.81
CA ASP A 171 -14.23 -4.04 -23.06
C ASP A 171 -15.32 -3.04 -22.56
N SER A 172 -16.44 -3.50 -21.97
CA SER A 172 -17.48 -2.66 -21.38
C SER A 172 -17.20 -2.25 -19.92
N GLU A 173 -16.47 -3.06 -19.13
CA GLU A 173 -16.38 -2.85 -17.67
C GLU A 173 -15.50 -1.63 -17.29
N TRP A 174 -14.51 -1.27 -18.11
CA TRP A 174 -13.63 -0.12 -17.83
C TRP A 174 -14.26 1.24 -18.17
N LYS A 175 -15.31 1.26 -19.00
CA LYS A 175 -16.12 2.45 -19.30
C LYS A 175 -17.26 2.65 -18.32
N ALA A 176 -17.69 1.59 -17.63
CA ALA A 176 -18.64 1.70 -16.54
C ALA A 176 -18.00 2.47 -15.36
N PRO A 177 -18.76 3.24 -14.57
CA PRO A 177 -18.22 3.90 -13.40
C PRO A 177 -17.65 2.85 -12.44
N ALA A 178 -16.32 2.76 -12.41
CA ALA A 178 -15.60 1.77 -11.63
C ALA A 178 -16.04 1.85 -10.15
N ARG A 179 -16.26 0.70 -9.50
CA ARG A 179 -16.53 0.66 -8.04
C ARG A 179 -15.43 1.44 -7.29
N ARG A 180 -15.79 2.04 -6.15
CA ARG A 180 -14.85 2.85 -5.34
C ARG A 180 -13.60 2.04 -5.01
N PHE A 181 -12.46 2.43 -5.57
CA PHE A 181 -11.18 1.81 -5.26
C PHE A 181 -10.87 2.01 -3.77
N PRO A 182 -10.56 0.94 -3.01
CA PRO A 182 -10.55 1.03 -1.55
C PRO A 182 -9.31 1.70 -0.97
N PHE A 183 -8.27 1.92 -1.79
CA PHE A 183 -7.03 2.57 -1.38
C PHE A 183 -6.92 3.99 -1.94
N PRO A 184 -6.17 4.88 -1.27
CA PRO A 184 -5.88 6.19 -1.82
C PRO A 184 -5.07 6.05 -3.13
N PRO A 185 -5.59 6.49 -4.28
CA PRO A 185 -4.90 6.32 -5.56
C PRO A 185 -3.55 7.05 -5.61
N HIS A 186 -3.37 8.08 -4.77
CA HIS A 186 -2.13 8.84 -4.71
C HIS A 186 -0.92 7.98 -4.36
N ASN A 187 -1.05 6.95 -3.51
CA ASN A 187 0.07 6.07 -3.22
C ASN A 187 0.51 5.25 -4.45
N LEU A 188 -0.44 4.92 -5.32
CA LEU A 188 -0.17 4.16 -6.53
C LEU A 188 0.39 5.04 -7.64
N THR A 189 0.02 6.33 -7.73
CA THR A 189 0.61 7.25 -8.72
C THR A 189 2.05 7.65 -8.39
N LEU A 190 2.47 7.62 -7.12
CA LEU A 190 3.85 7.93 -6.73
C LEU A 190 4.86 7.02 -7.43
N LEU A 191 4.62 5.71 -7.43
CA LEU A 191 5.56 4.70 -7.93
C LEU A 191 5.02 3.89 -9.13
N GLY A 192 3.71 3.76 -9.25
CA GLY A 192 3.02 2.79 -10.11
C GLY A 192 2.63 1.54 -9.32
N ALA A 193 1.38 1.08 -9.50
CA ALA A 193 0.87 -0.11 -8.83
C ALA A 193 1.75 -1.37 -9.00
N ALA A 194 2.33 -1.58 -10.19
CA ALA A 194 3.21 -2.71 -10.46
C ALA A 194 4.45 -2.72 -9.55
N TRP A 195 5.09 -1.56 -9.38
CA TRP A 195 6.26 -1.43 -8.51
C TRP A 195 5.90 -1.54 -7.04
N THR A 196 4.77 -0.95 -6.63
CA THR A 196 4.26 -1.11 -5.27
C THR A 196 4.01 -2.59 -4.92
N LEU A 197 3.36 -3.34 -5.81
CA LEU A 197 3.12 -4.78 -5.63
C LEU A 197 4.43 -5.57 -5.61
N TRP A 198 5.44 -5.20 -6.41
CA TRP A 198 6.75 -5.82 -6.37
C TRP A 198 7.46 -5.61 -5.02
N ILE A 199 7.45 -4.39 -4.49
CA ILE A 199 7.99 -4.09 -3.16
C ILE A 199 7.25 -4.89 -2.10
N PHE A 200 5.92 -4.97 -2.17
CA PHE A 200 5.11 -5.76 -1.26
C PHE A 200 5.47 -7.25 -1.29
N ARG A 201 5.77 -7.83 -2.45
CA ARG A 201 6.26 -9.21 -2.55
C ARG A 201 7.58 -9.39 -1.83
N ILE A 202 8.57 -8.57 -2.17
CA ILE A 202 9.94 -8.72 -1.65
C ILE A 202 9.94 -8.53 -0.14
N VAL A 203 9.37 -7.42 0.33
CA VAL A 203 9.33 -7.09 1.76
C VAL A 203 8.42 -8.06 2.52
N GLY A 204 7.26 -8.40 1.97
CA GLY A 204 6.32 -9.32 2.59
C GLY A 204 6.89 -10.74 2.74
N ILE A 205 7.47 -11.31 1.68
CA ILE A 205 8.11 -12.63 1.74
C ILE A 205 9.26 -12.61 2.77
N TRP A 206 10.08 -11.56 2.76
CA TRP A 206 11.14 -11.39 3.75
C TRP A 206 10.60 -11.35 5.19
N TRP A 207 9.50 -10.63 5.43
CA TRP A 207 8.85 -10.60 6.75
C TRP A 207 8.28 -11.95 7.15
N LEU A 208 7.64 -12.69 6.24
CA LEU A 208 7.16 -14.04 6.52
C LEU A 208 8.31 -14.98 6.89
N PHE A 209 9.45 -14.87 6.20
CA PHE A 209 10.65 -15.61 6.56
C PHE A 209 11.15 -15.27 7.97
N LEU A 210 11.25 -13.98 8.32
CA LEU A 210 11.65 -13.54 9.66
C LEU A 210 10.67 -14.02 10.75
N VAL A 211 9.37 -13.96 10.47
CA VAL A 211 8.32 -14.45 11.39
C VAL A 211 8.48 -15.95 11.58
N GLY A 212 8.57 -16.73 10.50
CA GLY A 212 8.76 -18.17 10.55
C GLY A 212 10.01 -18.58 11.32
N ARG A 213 11.14 -17.91 11.06
CA ARG A 213 12.39 -18.14 11.79
C ARG A 213 12.22 -17.89 13.29
N THR A 214 11.60 -16.78 13.67
CA THR A 214 11.37 -16.43 15.08
C THR A 214 10.53 -17.49 15.79
N LEU A 215 9.45 -17.95 15.15
CA LEU A 215 8.58 -18.99 15.71
C LEU A 215 9.28 -20.34 15.87
N LEU A 216 10.17 -20.71 14.92
CA LEU A 216 10.94 -21.96 15.00
C LEU A 216 11.98 -21.91 16.12
N THR A 217 12.69 -20.79 16.28
CA THR A 217 13.64 -20.61 17.39
C THR A 217 12.94 -20.64 18.74
N GLN A 218 11.77 -20.01 18.88
CA GLN A 218 10.97 -20.07 20.12
C GLN A 218 10.52 -21.49 20.49
N ARG A 219 10.41 -22.39 19.50
CA ARG A 219 10.08 -23.81 19.71
C ARG A 219 11.30 -24.71 19.91
N GLY A 220 12.53 -24.16 19.89
CA GLY A 220 13.76 -24.93 20.02
C GLY A 220 14.07 -25.83 18.82
N ILE A 221 13.50 -25.54 17.64
CA ILE A 221 13.77 -26.31 16.40
C ILE A 221 15.05 -25.82 15.72
N LEU A 222 15.38 -24.54 15.88
CA LEU A 222 16.56 -23.85 15.31
C LEU A 222 17.42 -23.23 16.41
#